data_AF-A0A6D0I8P1-F1
#
_entry.id   AF-A0A6D0I8P1-F1
#
_cell.length_a   1.000
_cell.length_b   1.000
_cell.length_c   1.000
_cell.angle_alpha   90.00
_cell.angle_beta   90.00
_cell.angle_gamma   90.00
#
_symmetry.space_group_name_H-M   'P 1'
#
loop_
_entity.id
_entity.type
_entity.pdbx_description
1 polymer ?
#
loop_
_entity_poly.entity_id
_entity_poly.type
_entity_poly.pdbx_seq_one_letter_code
_entity_poly.pdbx_strand_id
1 'polypeptide(L)' 'ALMLLASDAFMQANYAQAIELWQKVMDLNSPRINRTQLVESINMAKLLQRRSD' A
#
# COMPACT_ATOMS: atom_id res chain seq x y z
N ALA A 1 -4.74 12.35 -2.46
CA ALA A 1 -3.98 11.59 -3.48
C ALA A 1 -3.07 10.49 -2.89
N LEU A 2 -3.26 10.05 -1.63
CA LEU A 2 -2.40 9.03 -1.00
C LEU A 2 -2.39 7.68 -1.75
N MET A 3 -3.53 7.28 -2.32
CA MET A 3 -3.63 6.04 -3.11
C MET A 3 -2.67 6.04 -4.31
N LEU A 4 -2.57 7.16 -5.03
CA LEU A 4 -1.68 7.29 -6.19
C LEU A 4 -0.21 7.26 -5.78
N LEU A 5 0.14 7.95 -4.69
CA LEU A 5 1.51 7.92 -4.15
C LEU A 5 1.90 6.51 -3.69
N ALA A 6 0.96 5.75 -3.10
CA ALA A 6 1.21 4.38 -2.70
C ALA A 6 1.46 3.47 -3.92
N SER A 7 0.67 3.63 -4.98
CA SER A 7 0.85 2.92 -6.24
C SER A 7 2.19 3.27 -6.91
N ASP A 8 2.58 4.54 -6.92
CA ASP A 8 3.87 4.98 -7.46
C ASP A 8 5.05 4.38 -6.69
N ALA A 9 5.03 4.49 -5.35
CA ALA A 9 6.04 3.87 -4.50
C ALA A 9 6.15 2.35 -4.72
N PHE A 10 5.01 1.66 -4.89
CA PHE A 10 4.99 0.22 -5.18
C PHE A 10 5.67 -0.10 -6.52
N MET A 11 5.37 0.67 -7.57
CA MET A 11 5.96 0.50 -8.90
C MET A 11 7.48 0.76 -8.91
N GLN A 12 7.95 1.65 -8.05
CA GLN A 12 9.38 1.94 -7.86
C GLN A 12 10.09 0.95 -6.92
N ALA A 13 9.43 -0.15 -6.53
CA ALA A 13 9.91 -1.12 -5.53
C ALA A 13 10.19 -0.54 -4.14
N ASN A 14 9.69 0.67 -3.83
CA ASN A 14 9.73 1.27 -2.51
C ASN A 14 8.60 0.70 -1.63
N TYR A 15 8.64 -0.60 -1.38
CA TYR A 15 7.55 -1.34 -0.73
C TYR A 15 7.23 -0.85 0.67
N ALA A 16 8.25 -0.43 1.44
CA ALA A 16 8.05 0.16 2.76
C ALA A 16 7.14 1.41 2.71
N GLN A 17 7.44 2.31 1.77
CA GLN A 17 6.68 3.55 1.59
C GLN A 17 5.27 3.27 1.07
N ALA A 18 5.12 2.33 0.14
CA ALA A 18 3.79 1.91 -0.36
C ALA A 18 2.90 1.38 0.79
N ILE A 19 3.46 0.54 1.66
CA ILE A 19 2.75 -0.01 2.84
C ILE A 19 2.30 1.11 3.77
N GLU A 20 3.20 2.05 4.11
CA GLU A 20 2.88 3.17 5.00
C GLU A 20 1.74 4.04 4.44
N LEU A 21 1.78 4.32 3.13
CA LEU A 21 0.76 5.13 2.47
C LEU A 21 -0.60 4.42 2.41
N TRP A 22 -0.64 3.12 2.10
CA TRP A 22 -1.88 2.35 2.14
C TRP A 22 -2.45 2.21 3.55
N GLN A 23 -1.60 2.09 4.57
CA GLN A 23 -2.04 2.10 5.97
C GLN A 23 -2.70 3.43 6.32
N LYS A 24 -2.10 4.56 5.94
CA LYS A 24 -2.71 5.90 6.12
C LYS A 24 -4.06 6.01 5.39
N VAL A 25 -4.20 5.46 4.18
CA VAL A 25 -5.49 5.44 3.47
C VAL A 25 -6.54 4.61 4.21
N MET A 26 -6.13 3.48 4.80
CA MET A 26 -7.03 2.63 5.60
C MET A 26 -7.53 3.36 6.85
N ASP A 27 -6.64 4.10 7.52
CA ASP A 27 -6.94 4.85 8.74
C ASP A 27 -7.90 6.03 8.51
N LEU A 28 -7.98 6.55 7.27
CA LEU A 28 -8.99 7.55 6.89
C LEU A 28 -10.43 6.99 6.92
N ASN A 29 -10.59 5.67 7.00
CA ASN A 29 -11.86 4.97 7.20
C ASN A 29 -12.97 5.33 6.19
N SER A 30 -12.61 5.88 5.04
CA SER A 30 -13.57 6.38 4.04
C SER A 30 -14.40 5.23 3.44
N PRO A 31 -15.74 5.36 3.34
CA PRO A 31 -16.59 4.32 2.77
C PRO A 31 -16.39 4.13 1.26
N ARG A 32 -15.71 5.07 0.59
CA ARG A 32 -15.40 4.99 -0.84
C ARG A 32 -14.20 4.09 -1.14
N ILE A 33 -13.48 3.67 -0.12
CA ILE A 33 -12.24 2.91 -0.24
C ILE A 33 -12.53 1.44 0.04
N ASN A 34 -12.14 0.57 -0.89
CA ASN A 34 -12.19 -0.86 -0.68
C ASN A 34 -11.05 -1.29 0.25
N ARG A 35 -11.38 -1.57 1.52
CA ARG A 35 -10.40 -2.00 2.53
C ARG A 35 -9.79 -3.36 2.21
N THR A 36 -10.55 -4.26 1.61
CA THR A 36 -10.04 -5.57 1.18
C THR A 36 -8.92 -5.40 0.17
N GLN A 37 -9.11 -4.52 -0.82
CA GLN A 37 -8.09 -4.21 -1.82
C GLN A 37 -6.81 -3.60 -1.19
N LEU A 38 -6.96 -2.74 -0.19
CA LEU A 38 -5.81 -2.19 0.55
C LEU A 38 -5.05 -3.27 1.31
N VAL A 39 -5.75 -4.16 2.01
CA VAL A 39 -5.13 -5.28 2.74
C VAL A 39 -4.36 -6.19 1.78
N GLU A 40 -4.95 -6.54 0.64
CA GLU A 40 -4.29 -7.32 -0.41
C GLU A 40 -3.03 -6.62 -0.93
N SER A 41 -3.11 -5.32 -1.22
CA SER A 41 -1.98 -4.52 -1.70
C SER A 41 -0.83 -4.48 -0.68
N ILE A 42 -1.16 -4.25 0.60
CA ILE A 42 -0.18 -4.25 1.69
C ILE A 42 0.50 -5.62 1.83
N ASN A 43 -0.27 -6.71 1.78
CA ASN A 43 0.26 -8.06 1.88
C ASN A 43 1.20 -8.39 0.71
N MET A 44 0.86 -7.95 -0.50
CA MET A 44 1.72 -8.11 -1.67
C MET A 44 3.03 -7.32 -1.52
N ALA A 45 2.99 -6.07 -1.08
CA ALA A 45 4.20 -5.30 -0.84
C ALA A 45 5.09 -5.91 0.24
N LYS A 46 4.52 -6.43 1.34
CA LYS A 46 5.28 -7.16 2.36
C LYS A 46 5.94 -8.42 1.80
N LEU A 47 5.26 -9.15 0.92
CA LEU A 47 5.82 -10.32 0.26
C LEU A 47 7.01 -9.95 -0.64
N LEU A 48 6.87 -8.91 -1.46
CA LEU A 48 7.92 -8.47 -2.37
C LEU A 48 9.12 -7.88 -1.61
N GLN A 49 8.88 -7.08 -0.57
CA GLN A 49 9.92 -6.54 0.30
C GLN A 49 10.82 -7.64 0.86
N ARG A 50 10.22 -8.70 1.41
CA ARG A 50 10.98 -9.85 1.94
C ARG A 50 11.72 -10.65 0.87
N ARG A 51 11.38 -10.52 -0.41
CA ARG A 51 12.07 -11.18 -1.52
C ARG A 51 13.23 -10.33 -2.06
N SER A 52 13.23 -9.03 -1.80
CA SER A 52 14.28 -8.09 -2.20
C SER A 52 15.36 -7.89 -1.13
N ASP A 53 15.15 -8.41 0.09
CA ASP A 53 16.14 -8.50 1.17
C ASP A 53 17.06 -9.72 0.97
#